data_AF-A0A7C2FYR0-F1
#
_entry.id   AF-A0A7C2FYR0-F1
#
_cell.length_a   1.000
_cell.length_b   1.000
_cell.length_c   1.000
_cell.angle_alpha   90.00
_cell.angle_beta   90.00
_cell.angle_gamma   90.00
#
_symmetry.space_group_name_H-M   'P 1'
#
loop_
_entity.id
_entity.type
_entity.pdbx_description
1 polymer ?
#
loop_
_entity_poly.entity_id
_entity_poly.type
_entity_poly.pdbx_seq_one_letter_code
_entity_poly.pdbx_strand_id
1 'polypeptide(L)'
;MQQNKPLSLMDELNIGAQIGVAFCKDGSSSRQVENILIALESVEGRESLLIVAAFAHRQAQRTKTLGFSAKLIGDAMLKIYNSGGGKEDARIVLGVAKWVFEALGGKDESKGGKNTKTCEKAGKLLEQLQKGPGITLEEVIRHLSSLNSQQQTQLRGPSS
;
A
#
# COMPACT_ATOMS: atom_id res chain seq x y z
N MET A 1 4.47 -20.52 -25.82
CA MET A 1 3.57 -19.63 -25.05
C MET A 1 3.69 -20.03 -23.59
N GLN A 2 4.32 -19.22 -22.74
CA GLN A 2 4.35 -19.52 -21.30
C GLN A 2 2.92 -19.43 -20.77
N GLN A 3 2.45 -20.46 -20.08
CA GLN A 3 1.16 -20.44 -19.42
C GLN A 3 1.23 -19.39 -18.32
N ASN A 4 0.53 -18.26 -18.49
CA ASN A 4 0.42 -17.25 -17.46
C ASN A 4 -0.47 -17.80 -16.35
N LYS A 5 0.19 -18.30 -15.29
CA LYS A 5 -0.47 -18.73 -14.07
C LYS A 5 -1.09 -17.50 -13.39
N PRO A 6 -2.36 -17.55 -12.95
CA PRO A 6 -2.95 -16.47 -12.16
C PRO A 6 -2.11 -16.21 -10.91
N LEU A 7 -2.07 -14.96 -10.45
CA LEU A 7 -1.43 -14.65 -9.18
C LEU A 7 -2.05 -15.50 -8.07
N SER A 8 -1.23 -15.91 -7.11
CA SER A 8 -1.76 -16.46 -5.87
C SER A 8 -2.28 -15.33 -4.98
N LEU A 9 -3.27 -15.63 -4.15
CA LEU A 9 -3.75 -14.68 -3.14
C LEU A 9 -2.60 -14.14 -2.28
N MET A 10 -1.62 -14.97 -1.91
CA MET A 10 -0.48 -14.52 -1.12
C MET A 10 0.38 -13.48 -1.87
N ASP A 11 0.53 -13.61 -3.19
CA ASP A 11 1.21 -12.62 -4.01
C ASP A 11 0.46 -11.28 -4.00
N GLU A 12 -0.87 -11.31 -4.12
CA GLU A 12 -1.73 -10.12 -4.07
C GLU A 12 -1.62 -9.40 -2.73
N LEU A 13 -1.70 -10.16 -1.63
CA LEU A 13 -1.54 -9.65 -0.28
C LEU A 13 -0.17 -8.97 -0.07
N ASN A 14 0.90 -9.60 -0.55
CA ASN A 14 2.25 -9.05 -0.45
C ASN A 14 2.42 -7.78 -1.30
N ILE A 15 1.89 -7.77 -2.52
CA ILE A 15 1.91 -6.59 -3.39
C ILE A 15 1.11 -5.44 -2.74
N GLY A 16 -0.08 -5.73 -2.22
CA GLY A 16 -0.90 -4.76 -1.51
C GLY A 16 -0.16 -4.16 -0.32
N ALA A 17 0.49 -4.99 0.49
CA ALA A 17 1.29 -4.54 1.63
C ALA A 17 2.44 -3.60 1.20
N GLN A 18 3.16 -3.94 0.13
CA GLN A 18 4.23 -3.09 -0.42
C GLN A 18 3.71 -1.73 -0.87
N ILE A 19 2.57 -1.69 -1.56
CA ILE A 19 1.95 -0.44 -2.02
C ILE A 19 1.48 0.41 -0.83
N GLY A 20 0.83 -0.20 0.17
CA GLY A 20 0.36 0.52 1.35
C GLY A 20 1.48 1.17 2.15
N VAL A 21 2.59 0.46 2.30
CA VAL A 21 3.82 0.99 2.89
C VAL A 21 4.41 2.11 2.02
N ALA A 22 4.38 1.97 0.69
CA ALA A 22 4.84 3.01 -0.22
C ALA A 22 4.00 4.30 -0.16
N PHE A 23 2.68 4.20 0.02
CA PHE A 23 1.84 5.39 0.26
C PHE A 23 2.27 6.17 1.51
N CYS A 24 2.66 5.46 2.58
CA CYS A 24 3.19 6.11 3.77
C CYS A 24 4.49 6.87 3.49
N LYS A 25 5.40 6.23 2.73
CA LYS A 25 6.70 6.81 2.34
C LYS A 25 6.53 8.04 1.46
N ASP A 26 5.62 7.98 0.50
CA ASP A 26 5.32 9.08 -0.41
C ASP A 26 4.54 10.22 0.26
N GLY A 27 4.16 10.05 1.53
CA GLY A 27 3.39 11.03 2.28
C GLY A 27 1.98 11.23 1.71
N SER A 28 1.42 10.20 1.08
CA SER A 28 0.09 10.25 0.48
C SER A 28 -0.98 10.56 1.54
N SER A 29 -2.06 11.23 1.14
CA SER A 29 -3.26 11.39 1.98
C SER A 29 -4.26 10.26 1.75
N SER A 30 -5.13 9.98 2.73
CA SER A 30 -6.19 8.97 2.61
C SER A 30 -7.03 9.18 1.35
N ARG A 31 -7.34 10.45 1.03
CA ARG A 31 -8.09 10.84 -0.16
C ARG A 31 -7.39 10.43 -1.46
N GLN A 32 -6.06 10.50 -1.53
CA GLN A 32 -5.33 10.07 -2.72
C GLN A 32 -5.44 8.55 -2.93
N VAL A 33 -5.37 7.78 -1.85
CA VAL A 33 -5.53 6.31 -1.89
C VAL A 33 -6.96 5.95 -2.32
N GLU A 34 -7.97 6.60 -1.76
CA GLU A 34 -9.37 6.40 -2.13
C GLU A 34 -9.65 6.74 -3.59
N ASN A 35 -9.08 7.84 -4.10
CA ASN A 35 -9.24 8.21 -5.51
C ASN A 35 -8.70 7.13 -6.47
N ILE A 36 -7.67 6.38 -6.08
CA ILE A 36 -7.15 5.26 -6.88
C ILE A 36 -8.15 4.10 -6.91
N LEU A 37 -8.76 3.77 -5.77
CA LEU A 37 -9.83 2.75 -5.71
C LEU A 37 -11.07 3.18 -6.49
N ILE A 38 -11.47 4.44 -6.40
CA ILE A 38 -12.57 5.00 -7.19
C ILE A 38 -12.27 4.88 -8.69
N ALA A 39 -11.03 5.14 -9.10
CA ALA A 39 -10.63 4.97 -10.50
C ALA A 39 -10.75 3.51 -10.96
N LEU A 40 -10.40 2.53 -10.11
CA LEU A 40 -10.61 1.11 -10.40
C LEU A 40 -12.10 0.81 -10.63
N GLU A 41 -12.97 1.30 -9.75
CA GLU A 41 -14.41 1.00 -9.85
C GLU A 41 -15.10 1.72 -11.01
N SER A 42 -14.55 2.84 -11.48
CA SER A 42 -15.15 3.65 -12.56
C SER A 42 -15.13 3.01 -13.94
N VAL A 43 -14.41 1.90 -14.12
CA VAL A 43 -14.29 1.19 -15.40
C VAL A 43 -14.53 -0.31 -15.17
N GLU A 44 -15.25 -0.93 -16.09
CA GLU A 44 -15.46 -2.37 -16.09
C GLU A 44 -14.30 -3.14 -16.75
N GLY A 45 -14.33 -4.46 -16.64
CA GLY A 45 -13.40 -5.32 -17.36
C GLY A 45 -11.93 -5.20 -16.90
N ARG A 46 -11.03 -5.69 -17.76
CA ARG A 46 -9.58 -5.76 -17.49
C ARG A 46 -8.85 -4.47 -17.87
N GLU A 47 -9.48 -3.64 -18.68
CA GLU A 47 -9.07 -2.29 -19.06
C GLU A 47 -8.99 -1.35 -17.86
N SER A 48 -9.80 -1.61 -16.81
CA SER A 48 -9.70 -0.93 -15.51
C SER A 48 -8.28 -0.94 -14.94
N LEU A 49 -7.52 -2.04 -15.11
CA LEU A 49 -6.15 -2.19 -14.63
C LEU A 49 -5.20 -1.17 -15.26
N LEU A 50 -5.28 -1.00 -16.58
CA LEU A 50 -4.43 -0.06 -17.32
C LEU A 50 -4.81 1.39 -17.02
N ILE A 51 -6.10 1.65 -16.83
CA ILE A 51 -6.59 2.98 -16.47
C ILE A 51 -6.14 3.36 -15.07
N VAL A 52 -6.18 2.44 -14.11
CA VAL A 52 -5.65 2.66 -12.76
C VAL A 52 -4.16 2.94 -12.79
N ALA A 53 -3.38 2.15 -13.54
CA ALA A 53 -1.94 2.39 -13.70
C ALA A 53 -1.65 3.79 -14.26
N ALA A 54 -2.33 4.17 -15.35
CA ALA A 54 -2.19 5.49 -15.95
C ALA A 54 -2.64 6.63 -15.01
N PHE A 55 -3.74 6.43 -14.28
CA PHE A 55 -4.25 7.38 -13.32
C PHE A 55 -3.26 7.62 -12.17
N ALA A 56 -2.70 6.56 -11.60
CA ALA A 56 -1.69 6.66 -10.54
C ALA A 56 -0.46 7.44 -11.00
N HIS A 57 0.07 7.13 -12.20
CA HIS A 57 1.17 7.89 -12.80
C HIS A 57 0.83 9.36 -12.99
N ARG A 58 -0.37 9.68 -13.48
CA ARG A 58 -0.82 11.07 -13.66
C ARG A 58 -0.96 11.80 -12.33
N GLN A 59 -1.49 11.16 -11.28
CA GLN A 59 -1.59 11.77 -9.96
C GLN A 59 -0.19 12.06 -9.39
N ALA A 60 0.77 11.17 -9.62
CA ALA A 60 2.14 11.39 -9.17
C ALA A 60 2.78 12.62 -9.82
N GLN A 61 2.63 12.75 -11.14
CA GLN A 61 3.11 13.92 -11.88
C GLN A 61 2.43 15.23 -11.42
N ARG A 62 1.12 15.20 -11.18
CA ARG A 62 0.35 16.40 -10.82
C ARG A 62 0.64 16.90 -9.40
N THR A 63 0.74 15.98 -8.44
CA THR A 63 0.82 16.33 -7.02
C THR A 63 2.25 16.39 -6.50
N LYS A 64 3.24 15.91 -7.27
CA LYS A 64 4.64 15.71 -6.84
C LYS A 64 4.77 14.83 -5.58
N THR A 65 3.70 14.12 -5.24
CA THR A 65 3.61 13.06 -4.23
C THR A 65 3.30 11.75 -4.97
N LEU A 66 3.25 10.59 -4.33
CA LEU A 66 2.97 9.28 -4.98
C LEU A 66 4.01 8.77 -5.99
N GLY A 67 5.24 9.28 -6.01
CA GLY A 67 6.23 8.86 -7.02
C GLY A 67 6.56 7.37 -6.97
N PHE A 68 6.84 6.83 -5.79
CA PHE A 68 7.24 5.43 -5.63
C PHE A 68 6.03 4.48 -5.66
N SER A 69 4.95 4.85 -4.98
CA SER A 69 3.68 4.10 -4.95
C SER A 69 3.03 4.02 -6.33
N ALA A 70 3.03 5.09 -7.14
CA ALA A 70 2.47 5.04 -8.49
C ALA A 70 3.21 4.04 -9.39
N LYS A 71 4.55 3.95 -9.25
CA LYS A 71 5.33 2.93 -9.95
C LYS A 71 4.92 1.52 -9.51
N LEU A 72 4.84 1.26 -8.20
CA LEU A 72 4.45 -0.05 -7.68
C LEU A 72 3.03 -0.44 -8.09
N ILE A 73 2.10 0.52 -8.14
CA ILE A 73 0.74 0.32 -8.64
C ILE A 73 0.78 -0.04 -10.12
N GLY A 74 1.55 0.70 -10.95
CA GLY A 74 1.69 0.39 -12.37
C GLY A 74 2.24 -1.02 -12.59
N ASP A 75 3.32 -1.39 -11.89
CA ASP A 75 3.93 -2.72 -11.95
C ASP A 75 2.93 -3.81 -11.51
N ALA A 76 2.18 -3.57 -10.43
CA ALA A 76 1.17 -4.50 -9.92
C ALA A 76 0.02 -4.72 -10.91
N MET A 77 -0.59 -3.65 -11.43
CA MET A 77 -1.69 -3.73 -12.38
C MET A 77 -1.26 -4.46 -13.66
N LEU A 78 -0.05 -4.19 -14.16
CA LEU A 78 0.50 -4.89 -15.32
C LEU A 78 0.76 -6.37 -15.03
N LYS A 79 1.25 -6.70 -13.83
CA LYS A 79 1.45 -8.09 -13.41
C LYS A 79 0.13 -8.86 -13.36
N ILE A 80 -0.91 -8.28 -12.76
CA ILE A 80 -2.27 -8.84 -12.74
C ILE A 80 -2.77 -9.04 -14.17
N TYR A 81 -2.70 -8.00 -15.00
CA TYR A 81 -3.14 -8.05 -16.39
C TYR A 81 -2.45 -9.17 -17.16
N ASN A 82 -1.12 -9.27 -17.08
CA ASN A 82 -0.35 -10.29 -17.78
C ASN A 82 -0.68 -11.70 -17.28
N SER A 83 -0.93 -11.87 -15.98
CA SER A 83 -1.29 -13.17 -15.39
C SER A 83 -2.69 -13.70 -15.77
N GLY A 84 -3.48 -12.93 -16.53
CA GLY A 84 -4.86 -13.26 -16.86
C GLY A 84 -5.88 -12.80 -15.80
N GLY A 85 -5.41 -12.11 -14.75
CA GLY A 85 -6.25 -11.52 -13.72
C GLY A 85 -7.07 -10.31 -14.21
N GLY A 86 -7.94 -9.82 -13.34
CA GLY A 86 -8.90 -8.76 -13.61
C GLY A 86 -9.16 -7.83 -12.44
N LYS A 87 -10.30 -7.14 -12.50
CA LYS A 87 -10.70 -6.09 -11.55
C LYS A 87 -10.74 -6.59 -10.10
N GLU A 88 -11.12 -7.84 -9.87
CA GLU A 88 -11.21 -8.42 -8.52
C GLU A 88 -9.84 -8.54 -7.85
N ASP A 89 -8.85 -9.06 -8.55
CA ASP A 89 -7.49 -9.22 -8.04
C ASP A 89 -6.89 -7.84 -7.69
N ALA A 90 -7.15 -6.84 -8.53
CA ALA A 90 -6.75 -5.47 -8.26
C ALA A 90 -7.47 -4.85 -7.06
N ARG A 91 -8.74 -5.20 -6.84
CA ARG A 91 -9.49 -4.77 -5.65
C ARG A 91 -8.87 -5.35 -4.38
N ILE A 92 -8.46 -6.61 -4.39
CA ILE A 92 -7.75 -7.24 -3.27
C ILE A 92 -6.44 -6.48 -3.00
N VAL A 93 -5.60 -6.31 -4.02
CA VAL A 93 -4.31 -5.61 -3.89
C VAL A 93 -4.48 -4.19 -3.35
N LEU A 94 -5.35 -3.38 -3.94
CA LEU A 94 -5.53 -1.98 -3.54
C LEU A 94 -6.27 -1.85 -2.21
N GLY A 95 -7.18 -2.76 -1.90
CA GLY A 95 -7.86 -2.84 -0.61
C GLY A 95 -6.88 -3.12 0.54
N VAL A 96 -5.99 -4.11 0.35
CA VAL A 96 -4.91 -4.39 1.30
C VAL A 96 -3.95 -3.20 1.41
N ALA A 97 -3.61 -2.56 0.30
CA ALA A 97 -2.76 -1.37 0.31
C ALA A 97 -3.36 -0.23 1.15
N LYS A 98 -4.66 0.05 0.99
CA LYS A 98 -5.37 1.03 1.82
C LYS A 98 -5.34 0.63 3.30
N TRP A 99 -5.68 -0.62 3.61
CA TRP A 99 -5.70 -1.10 4.99
C TRP A 99 -4.33 -0.98 5.67
N VAL A 100 -3.25 -1.38 4.98
CA VAL A 100 -1.88 -1.23 5.50
C VAL A 100 -1.50 0.23 5.69
N PHE A 101 -1.81 1.09 4.72
CA PHE A 101 -1.57 2.53 4.82
C PHE A 101 -2.28 3.14 6.05
N GLU A 102 -3.54 2.79 6.28
CA GLU A 102 -4.32 3.25 7.43
C GLU A 102 -3.76 2.72 8.75
N ALA A 103 -3.41 1.43 8.81
CA ALA A 103 -2.82 0.80 9.99
C ALA A 103 -1.48 1.44 10.39
N LEU A 104 -0.72 1.96 9.42
CA LEU A 104 0.54 2.67 9.64
C LEU A 104 0.36 4.14 10.00
N GLY A 105 -0.88 4.62 10.17
CA GLY A 105 -1.17 5.99 10.56
C GLY A 105 -1.21 6.97 9.40
N GLY A 106 -1.69 6.50 8.23
CA GLY A 106 -1.98 7.32 7.06
C GLY A 106 -2.67 8.64 7.42
N LYS A 107 -2.28 9.72 6.73
CA LYS A 107 -2.78 11.07 7.04
C LYS A 107 -4.23 11.22 6.58
N ASP A 108 -5.11 11.17 7.56
CA ASP A 108 -6.50 11.55 7.40
C ASP A 108 -6.60 13.08 7.43
N GLU A 109 -6.95 13.73 6.32
CA GLU A 109 -7.02 15.20 6.23
C GLU A 109 -8.02 15.80 7.23
N SER A 110 -8.96 15.00 7.74
CA SER A 110 -9.99 15.42 8.70
C SER A 110 -9.55 15.37 10.17
N LYS A 111 -8.43 14.73 10.51
CA LYS A 111 -7.95 14.64 11.90
C LYS A 111 -6.56 15.29 11.98
N GLY A 112 -6.49 16.49 12.57
CA GLY A 112 -5.26 17.28 12.76
C GLY A 112 -4.17 16.66 13.65
N GLY A 113 -4.04 15.34 13.69
CA GLY A 113 -3.07 14.59 14.47
C GLY A 113 -1.82 14.23 13.66
N LYS A 114 -0.67 14.74 14.10
CA LYS A 114 0.67 14.41 13.56
C LYS A 114 1.06 12.97 13.92
N ASN A 115 0.53 11.96 13.23
CA ASN A 115 1.05 10.57 13.33
C ASN A 115 2.26 10.33 12.42
N THR A 116 3.11 11.35 12.24
CA THR A 116 4.32 11.30 11.41
C THR A 116 5.34 10.25 11.89
N LYS A 117 5.35 9.91 13.18
CA LYS A 117 6.32 8.96 13.77
C LYS A 117 6.12 7.51 13.31
N THR A 118 4.90 7.08 13.00
CA THR A 118 4.62 5.70 12.59
C THR A 118 5.01 5.48 11.13
N CYS A 119 4.67 6.42 10.24
CA CYS A 119 5.13 6.40 8.85
C CYS A 119 6.65 6.56 8.72
N GLU A 120 7.31 7.33 9.58
CA GLU A 120 8.77 7.49 9.58
C GLU A 120 9.49 6.19 10.02
N LYS A 121 8.93 5.46 11.00
CA LYS A 121 9.43 4.12 11.39
C LYS A 121 9.18 3.06 10.31
N ALA A 122 8.02 3.08 9.67
CA ALA A 122 7.71 2.19 8.53
C ALA A 122 8.62 2.48 7.32
N GLY A 123 8.93 3.76 7.07
CA GLY A 123 9.91 4.20 6.07
C GLY A 123 11.34 3.72 6.37
N LYS A 124 11.75 3.67 7.64
CA LYS A 124 13.04 3.06 8.03
C LYS A 124 13.04 1.54 7.86
N LEU A 125 11.90 0.87 8.05
CA LEU A 125 11.75 -0.56 7.77
C LEU A 125 11.98 -0.85 6.28
N LEU A 126 11.40 -0.05 5.39
CA LEU A 126 11.62 -0.12 3.93
C LEU A 126 13.09 0.06 3.54
N GLU A 127 13.77 1.04 4.14
CA GLU A 127 15.15 1.38 3.81
C GLU A 127 16.13 0.32 4.30
N GLN A 128 15.83 -0.34 5.44
CA GLN A 128 16.58 -1.49 5.94
C GLN A 128 16.31 -2.77 5.12
N LEU A 129 15.11 -2.91 4.55
CA LEU A 129 14.69 -4.09 3.79
C LEU A 129 14.95 -4.01 2.27
N GLN A 130 15.27 -2.83 1.72
CA GLN A 130 15.80 -2.71 0.35
C GLN A 130 17.13 -3.46 0.13
N LYS A 131 17.75 -3.96 1.21
CA LYS A 131 18.93 -4.84 1.16
C LYS A 131 18.59 -6.35 1.17
N GLY A 132 17.31 -6.73 1.15
CA GLY A 132 16.83 -8.12 1.24
C GLY A 132 15.60 -8.41 0.36
N PRO A 133 15.00 -9.62 0.46
CA PRO A 133 13.78 -9.96 -0.29
C PRO A 133 12.64 -9.04 0.15
N GLY A 134 11.89 -8.49 -0.81
CA GLY A 134 10.94 -7.39 -0.60
C GLY A 134 9.87 -7.64 0.49
N ILE A 135 9.23 -6.55 0.94
CA ILE A 135 8.29 -6.55 2.06
C ILE A 135 7.14 -7.54 1.83
N THR A 136 6.87 -8.36 2.85
CA THR A 136 5.72 -9.28 2.90
C THR A 136 4.65 -8.80 3.88
N LEU A 137 3.41 -9.28 3.72
CA LEU A 137 2.32 -8.98 4.65
C LEU A 137 2.65 -9.46 6.08
N GLU A 138 3.34 -10.59 6.22
CA GLU A 138 3.75 -11.14 7.53
C GLU A 138 4.68 -10.18 8.28
N GLU A 139 5.61 -9.54 7.58
CA GLU A 139 6.52 -8.57 8.18
C GLU A 139 5.79 -7.32 8.65
N VAL A 140 4.81 -6.85 7.86
CA VAL A 140 3.94 -5.72 8.25
C VAL A 140 3.15 -6.09 9.51
N ILE A 141 2.54 -7.27 9.57
CA ILE A 141 1.81 -7.77 10.74
C ILE A 141 2.71 -7.84 11.98
N ARG A 142 3.92 -8.38 11.82
CA ARG A 142 4.93 -8.45 12.90
C ARG A 142 5.28 -7.06 13.43
N HIS A 143 5.44 -6.09 12.53
CA HIS A 143 5.75 -4.71 12.90
C HIS A 143 4.59 -4.05 13.64
N LEU A 144 3.36 -4.16 13.14
CA LEU A 144 2.16 -3.62 13.79
C LEU A 144 1.96 -4.22 15.19
N SER A 145 2.19 -5.52 15.34
CA SER A 145 2.12 -6.22 16.64
C SER A 145 3.16 -5.69 17.64
N SER A 146 4.38 -5.42 17.17
CA SER A 146 5.45 -4.81 17.98
C SER A 146 5.10 -3.39 18.42
N LEU A 147 4.55 -2.56 17.52
CA LEU A 147 4.11 -1.21 17.83
C LEU A 147 3.00 -1.19 18.89
N ASN A 148 2.02 -2.08 18.78
CA ASN A 148 0.95 -2.21 19.77
C ASN A 148 1.50 -2.61 21.15
N SER A 149 2.45 -3.55 21.18
CA SER A 149 3.12 -3.96 22.42
C SER A 149 3.87 -2.80 23.08
N GLN A 150 4.59 -1.98 22.30
CA GLN A 150 5.29 -0.79 22.81
C GLN A 150 4.34 0.28 23.37
N GLN A 151 3.17 0.48 22.74
CA GLN A 151 2.17 1.43 23.24
C GLN A 151 1.54 0.95 24.56
N GLN A 152 1.28 -0.35 24.70
CA GLN A 152 0.74 -0.93 25.93
C GLN A 152 1.73 -0.83 27.11
N THR A 153 3.03 -0.98 26.86
CA THR A 153 4.07 -0.81 27.91
C THR A 153 4.22 0.64 28.33
N GLN A 154 4.02 1.61 27.43
CA GLN A 154 4.07 3.04 27.77
C GLN A 154 2.83 3.53 28.54
N LEU A 155 1.67 2.88 28.35
CA LEU A 155 0.44 3.17 29.10
C LEU A 155 0.46 2.53 30.51
N ARG A 156 1.29 1.51 30.74
CA ARG A 156 1.57 0.92 32.05
C ARG A 156 2.82 1.54 32.68
N GLY A 157 2.84 2.87 32.82
CA GLY A 157 3.89 3.56 33.59
C GLY A 157 4.07 2.94 34.99
N PRO A 158 5.27 3.07 35.58
CA PRO A 158 5.62 2.35 36.80
C PRO A 158 4.60 2.66 37.89
N SER A 159 3.91 1.62 38.36
CA SER A 159 3.23 1.68 39.65
C SER A 159 4.31 2.00 40.68
N SER A 160 4.05 3.07 41.44
CA SER A 160 4.93 3.68 42.43
C SER A 160 5.55 2.69 43.40
#